data_AF-A0A2E3W213-F1
#
_entry.id   AF-A0A2E3W213-F1
#
_cell.length_a   1.000
_cell.length_b   1.000
_cell.length_c   1.000
_cell.angle_alpha   90.00
_cell.angle_beta   90.00
_cell.angle_gamma   90.00
#
_symmetry.space_group_name_H-M   'P 1'
#
loop_
_entity.id
_entity.type
_entity.pdbx_description
1 polymer ?
#
loop_
_entity_poly.entity_id
_entity_poly.type
_entity_poly.pdbx_seq_one_letter_code
_entity_poly.pdbx_strand_id
1 'polypeptide(L)'
;MTSNFEAAYPKTVKFTCKYICIGNNGEEQITEKSEVLINSPLEDAIKVVCQGVNVKKSRWGYELDSVTTFYAYESYLEEIKAWAFDNVDRVPELEHKKLIKLKTLLKEIASSYAIAGTTPSQHSMAFLKASQVLSQIEQDLPDNTQFLMSTLERLQQINIEPGSPSGDSLTMAVLKSLANWLIPTN
;
A
#
# COMPACT_ATOMS: atom_id res chain seq x y z
N MET A 1 17.15 5.88 22.40
CA MET A 1 15.72 5.49 22.51
C MET A 1 15.69 4.13 23.16
N THR A 2 15.19 4.01 24.39
CA THR A 2 15.18 2.76 25.14
C THR A 2 13.75 2.21 25.14
N SER A 3 13.50 1.24 24.28
CA SER A 3 12.24 0.50 24.28
C SER A 3 12.25 -0.50 25.41
N ASN A 4 11.19 -0.53 26.23
CA ASN A 4 11.04 -1.52 27.28
C ASN A 4 10.39 -2.79 26.69
N PHE A 5 11.22 -3.68 26.16
CA PHE A 5 10.77 -4.97 25.61
C PHE A 5 10.19 -5.90 26.68
N GLU A 6 10.45 -5.64 27.97
CA GLU A 6 9.96 -6.46 29.09
C GLU A 6 8.60 -5.98 29.64
N ALA A 7 8.05 -4.87 29.12
CA ALA A 7 6.74 -4.39 29.52
C ALA A 7 5.63 -5.42 29.23
N ALA A 8 4.60 -5.44 30.08
CA ALA A 8 3.39 -6.22 29.84
C ALA A 8 2.61 -5.68 28.63
N TYR A 9 1.85 -6.53 27.96
CA TYR A 9 0.98 -6.13 26.85
C TYR A 9 -0.28 -5.42 27.38
N PRO A 10 -0.82 -4.42 26.65
CA PRO A 10 -0.29 -3.86 25.40
C PRO A 10 0.93 -2.96 25.65
N LYS A 11 1.92 -3.02 24.74
CA LYS A 11 3.13 -2.18 24.80
C LYS A 11 3.44 -1.56 23.45
N THR A 12 4.11 -0.40 23.49
CA THR A 12 4.63 0.25 22.28
C THR A 12 6.13 0.01 22.22
N VAL A 13 6.60 -0.51 21.09
CA VAL A 13 8.03 -0.77 20.85
C VAL A 13 8.52 0.15 19.75
N LYS A 14 9.64 0.82 20.01
CA LYS A 14 10.36 1.62 19.03
C LYS A 14 11.63 0.88 18.63
N PHE A 15 11.85 0.72 17.34
CA PHE A 15 13.04 0.09 16.82
C PHE A 15 13.51 0.82 15.57
N THR A 16 14.70 0.46 15.10
CA THR A 16 15.30 1.11 13.94
C THR A 16 15.70 0.05 12.95
N CYS A 17 15.29 0.25 11.72
CA CYS A 17 15.64 -0.60 10.60
C CYS A 17 16.65 0.12 9.70
N LYS A 18 17.64 -0.63 9.24
CA LYS A 18 18.61 -0.15 8.24
C LYS A 18 18.38 -0.96 6.98
N TYR A 19 18.09 -0.26 5.90
CA TYR A 19 17.86 -0.84 4.58
C TYR A 19 18.98 -0.43 3.65
N ILE A 20 19.43 -1.37 2.83
CA ILE A 20 20.29 -1.10 1.69
C ILE A 20 19.37 -1.05 0.48
N CYS A 21 19.22 0.13 -0.09
CA CYS A 21 18.34 0.42 -1.20
C CYS A 21 19.16 0.61 -2.47
N ILE A 22 18.73 -0.01 -3.57
CA ILE A 22 19.41 0.07 -4.87
C ILE A 22 18.64 1.05 -5.74
N GLY A 23 19.26 2.16 -6.11
CA GLY A 23 18.70 3.18 -6.98
C GLY A 23 19.57 3.44 -8.21
N ASN A 24 19.21 4.48 -8.95
CA ASN A 24 19.85 4.83 -10.22
C ASN A 24 21.35 5.16 -10.06
N ASN A 25 21.73 5.73 -8.91
CA ASN A 25 23.09 6.16 -8.62
C ASN A 25 23.90 5.14 -7.78
N GLY A 26 23.37 3.92 -7.60
CA GLY A 26 23.99 2.86 -6.82
C GLY A 26 23.23 2.54 -5.53
N GLU A 27 23.97 2.09 -4.52
CA GLU A 27 23.39 1.70 -3.22
C GLU A 27 23.36 2.87 -2.25
N GLU A 28 22.23 3.02 -1.56
CA GLU A 28 22.05 3.99 -0.48
C GLU A 28 21.52 3.29 0.78
N GLN A 29 22.03 3.68 1.94
CA GLN A 29 21.56 3.14 3.21
C GLN A 29 20.52 4.08 3.84
N ILE A 30 19.28 3.62 3.92
CA ILE A 30 18.19 4.35 4.57
C ILE A 30 17.97 3.79 5.98
N THR A 31 17.91 4.69 6.96
CA THR A 31 17.63 4.33 8.35
C THR A 31 16.25 4.86 8.75
N GLU A 32 15.34 3.95 9.08
CA GLU A 32 13.95 4.26 9.43
C GLU A 32 13.67 3.89 10.89
N LYS A 33 12.83 4.69 11.55
CA LYS A 33 12.42 4.49 12.95
C LYS A 33 10.97 4.03 13.02
N SER A 34 10.77 2.74 13.20
CA SER A 34 9.46 2.15 13.38
C SER A 34 8.97 2.26 14.82
N GLU A 35 7.67 2.54 14.99
CA GLU A 35 6.95 2.51 16.26
C GLU A 35 5.68 1.67 16.10
N VAL A 36 5.56 0.60 16.89
CA VAL A 36 4.46 -0.36 16.76
C VAL A 36 3.77 -0.63 18.09
N LEU A 37 2.44 -0.65 18.07
CA LEU A 37 1.61 -1.13 19.18
C LEU A 37 1.48 -2.65 19.10
N ILE A 38 1.80 -3.31 20.20
CA ILE A 38 1.83 -4.76 20.32
C ILE A 38 0.88 -5.20 21.42
N ASN A 39 -0.04 -6.09 21.08
CA ASN A 39 -1.08 -6.57 21.98
C ASN A 39 -0.86 -8.02 22.44
N SER A 40 0.10 -8.73 21.86
CA SER A 40 0.38 -10.13 22.22
C SER A 40 1.82 -10.55 21.91
N PRO A 41 2.30 -11.68 22.47
CA PRO A 41 3.59 -12.25 22.11
C PRO A 41 3.74 -12.62 20.63
N LEU A 42 2.63 -13.03 19.99
CA LEU A 42 2.65 -13.30 18.55
C LEU A 42 2.86 -12.01 17.75
N GLU A 43 2.18 -10.92 18.13
CA GLU A 43 2.38 -9.63 17.48
C GLU A 43 3.79 -9.10 17.69
N ASP A 44 4.40 -9.34 18.87
CA ASP A 44 5.78 -8.96 19.15
C ASP A 44 6.73 -9.60 18.13
N ALA A 45 6.58 -10.91 17.91
CA ALA A 45 7.42 -11.66 16.98
C ALA A 45 7.27 -11.22 15.51
N ILE A 46 6.05 -10.87 15.07
CA ILE A 46 5.78 -10.60 13.64
C ILE A 46 5.74 -9.12 13.27
N LYS A 47 5.53 -8.20 14.24
CA LYS A 47 5.46 -6.75 13.98
C LYS A 47 6.74 -6.01 14.35
N VAL A 48 7.56 -6.54 15.26
CA VAL A 48 8.84 -5.93 15.65
C VAL A 48 9.97 -6.42 14.75
N VAL A 49 9.76 -6.32 13.44
CA VAL A 49 10.72 -6.71 12.41
C VAL A 49 10.69 -5.70 11.27
N CYS A 50 11.81 -5.60 10.54
CA CYS A 50 11.92 -4.73 9.38
C CYS A 50 11.09 -5.27 8.20
N GLN A 51 10.65 -4.38 7.30
CA GLN A 51 9.96 -4.78 6.08
C GLN A 51 10.81 -5.80 5.30
N GLY A 52 10.19 -6.90 4.88
CA GLY A 52 10.86 -7.99 4.17
C GLY A 52 11.52 -9.03 5.07
N VAL A 53 11.55 -8.84 6.39
CA VAL A 53 11.97 -9.89 7.34
C VAL A 53 10.80 -10.83 7.60
N ASN A 54 10.98 -12.12 7.33
CA ASN A 54 10.02 -13.16 7.64
C ASN A 54 10.48 -13.96 8.85
N VAL A 55 9.54 -14.22 9.77
CA VAL A 55 9.77 -15.03 10.97
C VAL A 55 8.93 -16.30 10.91
N LYS A 56 9.45 -17.38 11.51
CA LYS A 56 8.71 -18.63 11.67
C LYS A 56 8.63 -19.03 13.14
N LYS A 57 7.59 -19.80 13.46
CA LYS A 57 7.44 -20.43 14.77
C LYS A 57 8.36 -21.65 14.85
N SER A 58 9.16 -21.73 15.90
CA SER A 58 10.02 -22.88 16.21
C SER A 58 9.73 -23.43 17.60
N ARG A 59 10.48 -24.45 18.02
CA ARG A 59 10.32 -25.07 19.35
C ARG A 59 10.66 -24.10 20.50
N TRP A 60 11.46 -23.07 20.22
CA TRP A 60 11.95 -22.12 21.22
C TRP A 60 11.25 -20.76 21.16
N GLY A 61 10.23 -20.60 20.32
CA GLY A 61 9.52 -19.33 20.12
C GLY A 61 9.42 -18.98 18.65
N TYR A 62 9.94 -17.81 18.28
CA TYR A 62 10.01 -17.35 16.89
C TYR A 62 11.46 -17.08 16.50
N GLU A 63 11.82 -17.44 15.28
CA GLU A 63 13.16 -17.26 14.73
C GLU A 63 13.09 -16.65 13.33
N LEU A 64 14.19 -16.02 12.92
CA LEU A 64 14.36 -15.53 11.56
C LEU A 64 14.22 -16.71 10.58
N ASP A 65 13.35 -16.58 9.60
CA ASP A 65 13.18 -17.55 8.54
C ASP A 65 13.93 -17.12 7.27
N SER A 66 13.63 -15.92 6.77
CA SER A 66 14.22 -15.38 5.55
C SER A 66 14.15 -13.86 5.53
N VAL A 67 14.94 -13.25 4.65
CA VAL A 67 14.83 -11.83 4.29
C VAL A 67 14.54 -11.77 2.80
N THR A 68 13.42 -11.16 2.43
CA THR A 68 12.97 -10.98 1.05
C THR A 68 13.16 -9.54 0.63
N THR A 69 13.78 -9.33 -0.53
CA THR A 69 13.80 -8.01 -1.17
C THR A 69 12.39 -7.60 -1.58
N PHE A 70 12.13 -6.30 -1.61
CA PHE A 70 10.84 -5.74 -1.97
C PHE A 70 11.02 -4.56 -2.91
N TYR A 71 9.99 -4.27 -3.70
CA TYR A 71 9.99 -3.11 -4.59
C TYR A 71 9.78 -1.84 -3.77
N ALA A 72 10.69 -0.88 -3.84
CA ALA A 72 10.70 0.28 -2.94
C ALA A 72 9.42 1.15 -3.08
N TYR A 73 8.84 1.24 -4.28
CA TYR A 73 7.55 1.89 -4.50
C TYR A 73 6.38 1.24 -3.75
N GLU A 74 6.51 -0.03 -3.34
CA GLU A 74 5.52 -0.77 -2.54
C GLU A 74 5.82 -0.75 -1.04
N SER A 75 6.84 -0.01 -0.62
CA SER A 75 7.14 0.09 0.80
C SER A 75 5.97 0.71 1.57
N TYR A 76 5.67 0.13 2.73
CA TYR A 76 4.75 0.78 3.68
C TYR A 76 5.47 1.84 4.52
N LEU A 77 6.80 1.94 4.38
CA LEU A 77 7.63 2.95 5.04
C LEU A 77 7.67 4.19 4.15
N GLU A 78 7.20 5.31 4.70
CA GLU A 78 7.03 6.55 3.95
C GLU A 78 8.37 7.06 3.41
N GLU A 79 9.45 6.92 4.17
CA GLU A 79 10.79 7.37 3.78
C GLU A 79 11.37 6.55 2.62
N ILE A 80 11.24 5.22 2.66
CA ILE A 80 11.75 4.37 1.56
C ILE A 80 10.93 4.60 0.30
N LYS A 81 9.62 4.74 0.44
CA LYS A 81 8.74 4.97 -0.69
C LYS A 81 8.99 6.34 -1.32
N ALA A 82 9.09 7.39 -0.52
CA ALA A 82 9.44 8.73 -1.01
C ALA A 82 10.80 8.73 -1.72
N TRP A 83 11.82 8.13 -1.11
CA TRP A 83 13.14 7.97 -1.72
C TRP A 83 13.07 7.26 -3.09
N ALA A 84 12.20 6.26 -3.25
CA ALA A 84 12.05 5.54 -4.50
C ALA A 84 11.53 6.42 -5.64
N PHE A 85 10.58 7.31 -5.36
CA PHE A 85 10.03 8.25 -6.36
C PHE A 85 11.09 9.23 -6.87
N ASP A 86 12.10 9.55 -6.05
CA ASP A 86 13.16 10.50 -6.39
C ASP A 86 14.40 9.83 -7.02
N ASN A 87 14.68 8.55 -6.69
CA ASN A 87 15.99 7.93 -6.94
C ASN A 87 15.96 6.60 -7.72
N VAL A 88 14.79 6.06 -8.03
CA VAL A 88 14.65 4.74 -8.67
C VAL A 88 13.81 4.84 -9.93
N ASP A 89 14.39 4.41 -11.06
CA ASP A 89 13.65 4.29 -12.31
C ASP A 89 12.56 3.20 -12.19
N ARG A 90 11.42 3.49 -12.81
CA ARG A 90 10.27 2.58 -12.88
C ARG A 90 10.66 1.34 -13.69
N VAL A 91 10.33 0.14 -13.22
CA VAL A 91 10.69 -1.12 -13.90
C VAL A 91 9.51 -1.62 -14.77
N PRO A 92 9.53 -1.43 -16.10
CA PRO A 92 8.32 -1.62 -16.92
C PRO A 92 7.77 -3.04 -16.89
N GLU A 93 8.63 -4.07 -16.87
CA GLU A 93 8.19 -5.48 -16.85
C GLU A 93 7.47 -5.82 -15.52
N LEU A 94 8.02 -5.35 -14.40
CA LEU A 94 7.44 -5.56 -13.08
C LEU A 94 6.09 -4.82 -12.97
N GLU A 95 6.04 -3.58 -13.44
CA GLU A 95 4.84 -2.75 -13.41
C GLU A 95 3.77 -3.27 -14.35
N HIS A 96 4.12 -3.79 -15.53
CA HIS A 96 3.16 -4.40 -16.44
C HIS A 96 2.43 -5.59 -15.79
N LYS A 97 3.16 -6.47 -15.08
CA LYS A 97 2.53 -7.57 -14.30
C LYS A 97 1.58 -7.03 -13.22
N LYS A 98 1.94 -5.92 -12.58
CA LYS A 98 1.09 -5.25 -11.58
C LYS A 98 -0.15 -4.62 -12.22
N LEU A 99 -0.04 -3.99 -13.39
CA LEU A 99 -1.15 -3.41 -14.12
C LEU A 99 -2.15 -4.48 -14.60
N ILE A 100 -1.68 -5.65 -15.05
CA ILE A 100 -2.54 -6.79 -15.36
C ILE A 100 -3.31 -7.25 -14.11
N LYS A 101 -2.63 -7.39 -12.97
CA LYS A 101 -3.29 -7.76 -11.70
C LYS A 101 -4.31 -6.70 -11.27
N LEU A 102 -3.95 -5.42 -11.39
CA LEU A 102 -4.84 -4.29 -11.09
C LEU A 102 -6.09 -4.34 -11.97
N LYS A 103 -5.95 -4.54 -13.28
CA LYS A 103 -7.08 -4.71 -14.21
C LYS A 103 -8.07 -5.77 -13.72
N THR A 104 -7.58 -6.97 -13.43
CA THR A 104 -8.43 -8.08 -12.97
C THR A 104 -9.20 -7.72 -11.69
N LEU A 105 -8.53 -7.12 -10.71
CA LEU A 105 -9.17 -6.73 -9.45
C LEU A 105 -10.17 -5.58 -9.64
N LEU A 106 -9.85 -4.61 -10.49
CA LEU A 106 -10.75 -3.50 -10.81
C LEU A 106 -12.03 -3.98 -11.49
N LYS A 107 -11.94 -5.00 -12.36
CA LYS A 107 -13.12 -5.60 -13.00
C LYS A 107 -14.11 -6.14 -11.98
N GLU A 108 -13.62 -6.88 -10.99
CA GLU A 108 -14.46 -7.47 -9.93
C GLU A 108 -15.08 -6.39 -9.03
N ILE A 109 -14.27 -5.42 -8.62
CA ILE A 109 -14.72 -4.33 -7.74
C ILE A 109 -15.71 -3.42 -8.46
N ALA A 110 -15.41 -3.01 -9.70
CA ALA A 110 -16.28 -2.14 -10.49
C ALA A 110 -17.64 -2.80 -10.74
N SER A 111 -17.67 -4.10 -11.06
CA SER A 111 -18.91 -4.87 -11.21
C SER A 111 -19.72 -4.87 -9.90
N SER A 112 -19.07 -5.14 -8.78
CA SER A 112 -19.70 -5.15 -7.45
C SER A 112 -20.27 -3.77 -7.08
N TYR A 113 -19.53 -2.70 -7.38
CA TYR A 113 -19.97 -1.32 -7.16
C TYR A 113 -21.11 -0.93 -8.10
N ALA A 114 -21.14 -1.43 -9.33
CA ALA A 114 -22.26 -1.20 -10.24
C ALA A 114 -23.55 -1.82 -9.68
N ILE A 115 -23.49 -3.05 -9.17
CA ILE A 115 -24.63 -3.70 -8.49
C ILE A 115 -25.09 -2.86 -7.30
N ALA A 116 -24.16 -2.49 -6.39
CA ALA A 116 -24.46 -1.65 -5.23
C ALA A 116 -25.05 -0.29 -5.63
N GLY A 117 -24.62 0.26 -6.76
CA GLY A 117 -25.12 1.52 -7.31
C GLY A 117 -26.53 1.46 -7.90
N THR A 118 -27.05 0.27 -8.19
CA THR A 118 -28.44 0.06 -8.65
C THR A 118 -29.40 -0.30 -7.53
N THR A 119 -28.89 -0.76 -6.39
CA THR A 119 -29.71 -1.04 -5.19
C THR A 119 -30.16 0.26 -4.54
N PRO A 120 -31.44 0.48 -4.22
CA PRO A 120 -31.90 1.72 -3.58
C PRO A 120 -31.25 1.94 -2.20
N SER A 121 -30.43 2.97 -2.06
CA SER A 121 -29.81 3.40 -0.82
C SER A 121 -29.36 4.86 -0.92
N GLN A 122 -29.06 5.49 0.21
CA GLN A 122 -28.50 6.85 0.25
C GLN A 122 -27.09 6.96 -0.40
N HIS A 123 -26.40 5.83 -0.65
CA HIS A 123 -25.03 5.79 -1.18
C HIS A 123 -24.94 5.24 -2.60
N SER A 124 -26.06 4.83 -3.21
CA SER A 124 -26.04 4.14 -4.51
C SER A 124 -25.40 4.97 -5.60
N MET A 125 -25.64 6.28 -5.62
CA MET A 125 -25.01 7.18 -6.57
C MET A 125 -23.48 7.26 -6.40
N ALA A 126 -22.96 7.15 -5.18
CA ALA A 126 -21.53 7.13 -4.93
C ALA A 126 -20.89 5.85 -5.50
N PHE A 127 -21.49 4.69 -5.23
CA PHE A 127 -21.04 3.42 -5.79
C PHE A 127 -21.12 3.40 -7.33
N LEU A 128 -22.18 3.93 -7.92
CA LEU A 128 -22.33 4.01 -9.38
C LEU A 128 -21.27 4.90 -10.02
N LYS A 129 -20.96 6.06 -9.42
CA LYS A 129 -19.88 6.93 -9.91
C LYS A 129 -18.52 6.24 -9.81
N ALA A 130 -18.25 5.59 -8.67
CA ALA A 130 -17.01 4.87 -8.48
C ALA A 130 -16.86 3.70 -9.46
N SER A 131 -17.93 2.94 -9.73
CA SER A 131 -17.88 1.83 -10.69
C SER A 131 -17.56 2.31 -12.11
N GLN A 132 -18.13 3.44 -12.54
CA GLN A 132 -17.84 4.03 -13.85
C GLN A 132 -16.36 4.39 -14.00
N VAL A 133 -15.78 5.08 -13.00
CA VAL A 133 -14.36 5.46 -13.04
C VAL A 133 -13.46 4.23 -13.01
N LEU A 134 -13.72 3.28 -12.11
CA LEU A 134 -12.91 2.07 -11.98
C LEU A 134 -13.01 1.17 -13.22
N SER A 135 -14.19 1.09 -13.84
CA SER A 135 -14.41 0.35 -15.09
C SER A 135 -13.68 1.00 -16.27
N GLN A 136 -13.61 2.33 -16.33
CA GLN A 136 -12.86 3.01 -17.39
C GLN A 136 -11.36 2.73 -17.25
N ILE A 137 -10.82 2.81 -16.03
CA ILE A 137 -9.42 2.43 -15.75
C ILE A 137 -9.17 0.98 -16.17
N GLU A 138 -10.05 0.06 -15.78
CA GLU A 138 -9.93 -1.36 -16.12
C GLU A 138 -9.84 -1.61 -17.63
N GLN A 139 -10.67 -0.94 -18.42
CA GLN A 139 -10.72 -1.12 -19.87
C GLN A 139 -9.41 -0.68 -20.55
N ASP A 140 -8.81 0.41 -20.08
CA ASP A 140 -7.59 0.98 -20.65
C ASP A 140 -6.31 0.20 -20.27
N LEU A 141 -6.30 -0.47 -19.11
CA LEU A 141 -5.16 -1.25 -18.65
C LEU A 141 -4.99 -2.57 -19.42
N PRO A 142 -3.77 -3.15 -19.45
CA PRO A 142 -2.51 -2.59 -18.98
C PRO A 142 -1.84 -1.64 -19.99
N ASP A 143 -2.41 -1.52 -21.19
CA ASP A 143 -1.74 -0.92 -22.36
C ASP A 143 -1.75 0.61 -22.33
N ASN A 144 -2.74 1.22 -21.69
CA ASN A 144 -2.83 2.66 -21.51
C ASN A 144 -3.07 3.02 -20.04
N THR A 145 -2.11 3.73 -19.45
CA THR A 145 -2.16 4.18 -18.05
C THR A 145 -2.58 5.64 -17.88
N GLN A 146 -2.82 6.38 -18.98
CA GLN A 146 -3.06 7.82 -18.92
C GLN A 146 -4.27 8.17 -18.04
N PHE A 147 -5.40 7.47 -18.22
CA PHE A 147 -6.61 7.72 -17.43
C PHE A 147 -6.43 7.40 -15.95
N LEU A 148 -5.69 6.32 -15.63
CA LEU A 148 -5.32 5.98 -14.26
C LEU A 148 -4.49 7.10 -13.62
N MET A 149 -3.42 7.54 -14.29
CA MET A 149 -2.53 8.57 -13.77
C MET A 149 -3.26 9.90 -13.55
N SER A 150 -4.05 10.35 -14.53
CA SER A 150 -4.85 11.59 -14.37
C SER A 150 -5.91 11.48 -13.27
N THR A 151 -6.46 10.28 -13.05
CA THR A 151 -7.43 10.05 -11.98
C THR A 151 -6.75 10.11 -10.61
N LEU A 152 -5.58 9.50 -10.47
CA LEU A 152 -4.79 9.56 -9.23
C LEU A 152 -4.41 11.01 -8.89
N GLU A 153 -3.88 11.75 -9.86
CA GLU A 153 -3.48 13.15 -9.68
C GLU A 153 -4.68 14.01 -9.25
N ARG A 154 -5.82 13.89 -9.94
CA ARG A 154 -7.05 14.62 -9.58
C ARG A 154 -7.51 14.30 -8.16
N LEU A 155 -7.54 13.02 -7.78
CA LEU A 155 -8.02 12.59 -6.47
C LEU A 155 -7.09 13.02 -5.33
N GLN A 156 -5.79 13.16 -5.59
CA GLN A 156 -4.83 13.69 -4.62
C GLN A 156 -5.01 15.19 -4.35
N GLN A 157 -5.53 15.94 -5.32
CA GLN A 157 -5.77 17.39 -5.18
C GLN A 157 -7.08 17.72 -4.45
N ILE A 158 -8.00 16.77 -4.32
CA ILE A 158 -9.31 17.00 -3.70
C ILE A 158 -9.22 16.65 -2.21
N ASN A 159 -9.71 17.55 -1.35
CA ASN A 159 -9.90 17.27 0.06
C ASN A 159 -11.13 16.35 0.24
N ILE A 160 -10.89 15.04 0.23
CA ILE A 160 -11.93 14.04 0.46
C ILE A 160 -12.21 13.97 1.96
N GLU A 161 -13.41 14.38 2.37
CA GLU A 161 -13.81 14.31 3.78
C GLU A 161 -13.71 12.88 4.34
N PRO A 162 -12.99 12.68 5.45
CA PRO A 162 -12.89 11.37 6.09
C PRO A 162 -14.26 10.79 6.42
N GLY A 163 -14.54 9.58 5.94
CA GLY A 163 -15.79 8.88 6.23
C GLY A 163 -16.99 9.30 5.38
N SER A 164 -16.85 10.26 4.45
CA SER A 164 -17.92 10.63 3.51
C SER A 164 -17.91 9.67 2.30
N PRO A 165 -18.95 8.84 2.08
CA PRO A 165 -19.02 7.92 0.96
C PRO A 165 -19.45 8.65 -0.32
N SER A 166 -18.47 9.19 -1.04
CA SER A 166 -18.61 9.78 -2.36
C SER A 166 -18.00 8.86 -3.41
N GLY A 167 -18.31 9.08 -4.69
CA GLY A 167 -17.66 8.32 -5.77
C GLY A 167 -16.15 8.46 -5.72
N ASP A 168 -15.65 9.66 -5.48
CA ASP A 168 -14.22 9.94 -5.36
C ASP A 168 -13.58 9.27 -4.14
N SER A 169 -14.24 9.26 -2.97
CA SER A 169 -13.70 8.60 -1.78
C SER A 169 -13.61 7.09 -1.95
N LEU A 170 -14.61 6.47 -2.57
CA LEU A 170 -14.63 5.05 -2.88
C LEU A 170 -13.57 4.70 -3.95
N THR A 171 -13.48 5.46 -5.03
CA THR A 171 -12.43 5.28 -6.05
C THR A 171 -11.04 5.42 -5.43
N MET A 172 -10.80 6.48 -4.64
CA MET A 172 -9.51 6.70 -4.00
C MET A 172 -9.17 5.58 -3.01
N ALA A 173 -10.13 5.08 -2.23
CA ALA A 173 -9.89 3.96 -1.32
C ALA A 173 -9.44 2.70 -2.06
N VAL A 174 -10.09 2.36 -3.18
CA VAL A 174 -9.70 1.23 -4.03
C VAL A 174 -8.31 1.43 -4.62
N LEU A 175 -8.03 2.61 -5.21
CA LEU A 175 -6.74 2.88 -5.84
C LEU A 175 -5.60 2.97 -4.82
N LYS A 176 -5.81 3.53 -3.63
CA LYS A 176 -4.82 3.50 -2.54
C LYS A 176 -4.51 2.08 -2.09
N SER A 177 -5.51 1.18 -2.09
CA SER A 177 -5.31 -0.22 -1.72
C SER A 177 -4.56 -1.01 -2.79
N LEU A 178 -4.93 -0.85 -4.07
CA LEU A 178 -4.45 -1.72 -5.16
C LEU A 178 -3.30 -1.14 -5.98
N ALA A 179 -3.18 0.17 -6.02
CA ALA A 179 -2.26 0.93 -6.84
C ALA A 179 -1.37 1.87 -6.01
N ASN A 180 -1.16 1.55 -4.73
CA ASN A 180 -0.35 2.36 -3.80
C ASN A 180 1.04 2.72 -4.35
N TRP A 181 1.63 1.82 -5.15
CA TRP A 181 2.95 1.98 -5.77
C TRP A 181 3.02 3.06 -6.87
N LEU A 182 1.88 3.62 -7.26
CA LEU A 182 1.78 4.78 -8.15
C LEU A 182 1.57 6.10 -7.38
N ILE A 183 1.38 6.03 -6.07
CA ILE A 183 0.98 7.17 -5.23
C ILE A 183 2.16 7.55 -4.34
N PRO A 184 2.73 8.76 -4.47
CA PRO A 184 3.75 9.24 -3.54
C PRO A 184 3.25 9.25 -2.10
N THR A 185 4.16 9.06 -1.14
CA THR A 185 3.91 9.36 0.27
C THR A 185 4.10 10.87 0.48
N ASN A 186 3.17 11.49 1.20
CA ASN A 186 3.19 12.93 1.51
C ASN A 186 3.87 13.19 2.84
#